data_AF-A0A1C3NSY2-F1
#
_entry.id   AF-A0A1C3NSY2-F1
#
_cell.length_a   1.000
_cell.length_b   1.000
_cell.length_c   1.000
_cell.angle_alpha   90.00
_cell.angle_beta   90.00
_cell.angle_gamma   90.00
#
_symmetry.space_group_name_H-M   'P 1'
#
loop_
_entity.id
_entity.type
_entity.pdbx_description
1 polymer ?
#
loop_
_entity_poly.entity_id
_entity_poly.type
_entity_poly.pdbx_seq_one_letter_code
_entity_poly.pdbx_strand_id
1 'polypeptide(L)'
;MHYAFDRWLVREFPAVEFERYCDDAVIHCRSRRQAENVLTALAARLEVVGLELHPDKTRLVYCKDANRRGAFEHTSFTFLGYTFRPRLTANRDGRRFVAFLPAVSKDAVTAMGATIRSWRLVRRSGATLDDLARDINLIVRGWINYYGRFYKSVLYPLLKRIDEHLVRWACHKYKHLRRHRRRAWKRLAEISRSNPGLFAHWRFGVRPGDWAMGAV
;
A
#
# COMPACT_ATOMS: atom_id res chain seq x y z
N MET A 1 16.82 -22.35 -3.83
CA MET A 1 16.90 -20.89 -4.05
C MET A 1 18.14 -20.22 -3.49
N HIS A 2 18.50 -20.32 -2.20
CA HIS A 2 19.66 -19.59 -1.67
C HIS A 2 21.00 -19.87 -2.41
N TYR A 3 21.32 -21.14 -2.68
CA TYR A 3 22.56 -21.48 -3.39
C TYR A 3 22.45 -21.25 -4.90
N ALA A 4 21.28 -21.57 -5.48
CA ALA A 4 21.04 -21.47 -6.92
C ALA A 4 20.98 -20.01 -7.42
N PHE A 5 20.43 -19.11 -6.59
CA PHE A 5 20.21 -17.69 -6.90
C PHE A 5 21.16 -16.81 -6.09
N ASP A 6 20.97 -16.69 -4.77
CA ASP A 6 21.64 -15.65 -3.95
C ASP A 6 23.17 -15.76 -4.03
N ARG A 7 23.71 -16.95 -3.72
CA ARG A 7 25.17 -17.19 -3.72
C ARG A 7 25.77 -17.09 -5.12
N TRP A 8 25.02 -17.53 -6.14
CA TRP A 8 25.46 -17.47 -7.52
C TRP A 8 25.51 -16.01 -8.01
N LEU A 9 24.47 -15.21 -7.74
CA LEU A 9 24.39 -13.82 -8.19
C LEU A 9 25.49 -12.97 -7.53
N VAL A 10 25.76 -13.18 -6.24
CA VAL A 10 26.87 -12.50 -5.54
C VAL A 10 28.24 -12.86 -6.14
N ARG A 11 28.42 -14.10 -6.60
CA ARG A 11 29.68 -14.57 -7.17
C ARG A 11 29.90 -14.07 -8.60
N GLU A 12 28.91 -14.21 -9.47
CA GLU A 12 29.03 -13.87 -10.90
C GLU A 12 28.83 -12.37 -11.16
N PHE A 13 28.00 -11.70 -10.35
CA PHE A 13 27.66 -10.29 -10.51
C PHE A 13 27.83 -9.51 -9.20
N PRO A 14 29.06 -9.41 -8.65
CA PRO A 14 29.30 -8.79 -7.33
C PRO A 14 28.93 -7.30 -7.25
N ALA A 15 28.83 -6.62 -8.39
CA ALA A 15 28.42 -5.21 -8.47
C ALA A 15 26.89 -5.01 -8.52
N VAL A 16 26.11 -6.09 -8.49
CA VAL A 16 24.65 -6.09 -8.57
C VAL A 16 24.06 -6.34 -7.19
N GLU A 17 23.22 -5.42 -6.75
CA GLU A 17 22.43 -5.59 -5.52
C GLU A 17 21.09 -6.25 -5.85
N PHE A 18 20.51 -6.97 -4.90
CA PHE A 18 19.20 -7.56 -5.07
C PHE A 18 18.50 -7.73 -3.73
N GLU A 19 17.18 -7.82 -3.80
CA GLU A 19 16.30 -8.16 -2.69
C GLU A 19 15.47 -9.37 -3.07
N ARG A 20 15.43 -10.40 -2.22
CA ARG A 20 14.62 -11.60 -2.44
C ARG A 20 13.70 -11.87 -1.26
N TYR A 21 12.46 -12.24 -1.56
CA TYR A 21 11.48 -12.73 -0.60
C TYR A 21 10.80 -13.98 -1.16
N CYS A 22 11.08 -15.13 -0.56
CA CYS A 22 10.69 -16.43 -1.11
C CYS A 22 11.12 -16.57 -2.57
N ASP A 23 10.18 -16.67 -3.50
CA ASP A 23 10.42 -16.85 -4.94
C ASP A 23 10.45 -15.52 -5.71
N ASP A 24 10.01 -14.41 -5.10
CA ASP A 24 10.03 -13.09 -5.72
C ASP A 24 11.39 -12.42 -5.47
N ALA A 25 12.03 -11.91 -6.53
CA ALA A 25 13.28 -11.17 -6.44
C ALA A 25 13.25 -9.89 -7.26
N VAL A 26 13.94 -8.86 -6.77
CA VAL A 26 14.19 -7.60 -7.46
C VAL A 26 15.69 -7.41 -7.55
N ILE A 27 16.20 -7.25 -8.77
CA ILE A 27 17.64 -7.11 -9.04
C ILE A 27 17.93 -5.69 -9.51
N HIS A 28 18.87 -5.00 -8.85
CA HIS A 28 19.22 -3.61 -9.14
C HIS A 28 20.39 -3.54 -10.12
N CYS A 29 20.10 -3.07 -11.33
CA CYS A 29 21.10 -2.87 -12.37
C CYS A 29 21.28 -1.38 -12.69
N ARG A 30 22.52 -0.96 -12.95
CA ARG A 30 22.86 0.44 -13.26
C ARG A 30 22.51 0.83 -14.70
N SER A 31 22.46 -0.14 -15.61
CA SER A 31 22.16 0.08 -17.02
C SER A 31 21.27 -1.02 -17.59
N ARG A 32 20.57 -0.73 -18.69
CA ARG A 32 19.78 -1.71 -19.43
C ARG A 32 20.62 -2.90 -19.88
N ARG A 33 21.79 -2.65 -20.47
CA ARG A 33 22.72 -3.69 -20.93
C ARG A 33 23.15 -4.62 -19.79
N GLN A 34 23.42 -4.07 -18.60
CA GLN A 34 23.73 -4.90 -17.43
C GLN A 34 22.52 -5.75 -17.03
N ALA A 35 21.32 -5.16 -17.05
CA ALA A 35 20.10 -5.87 -16.69
C ALA A 35 19.76 -7.01 -17.66
N GLU A 36 19.94 -6.79 -18.97
CA GLU A 36 19.78 -7.82 -20.01
C GLU A 36 20.80 -8.95 -19.84
N ASN A 37 22.08 -8.61 -19.59
CA ASN A 37 23.12 -9.60 -19.35
C ASN A 37 22.83 -10.47 -18.11
N VAL A 38 22.45 -9.84 -16.99
CA VAL A 38 22.09 -10.54 -15.77
C VAL A 38 20.86 -11.43 -15.99
N LEU A 39 19.84 -10.94 -16.70
CA LEU A 39 18.62 -11.70 -16.98
C LEU A 39 18.91 -12.95 -17.82
N THR A 40 19.72 -12.83 -18.88
CA THR A 40 20.11 -13.96 -19.72
C THR A 40 20.94 -14.99 -18.94
N ALA A 41 21.94 -14.54 -18.17
CA ALA A 41 22.75 -15.42 -17.35
C ALA A 41 21.93 -16.13 -16.25
N LEU A 42 20.97 -15.42 -15.66
CA LEU A 42 20.07 -15.95 -14.65
C LEU A 42 19.13 -17.01 -15.24
N ALA A 43 18.59 -16.79 -16.43
CA ALA A 43 17.75 -17.76 -17.13
C ALA A 43 18.50 -19.08 -17.34
N ALA A 44 19.70 -19.01 -17.91
CA ALA A 44 20.56 -20.18 -18.12
C ALA A 44 20.92 -20.88 -16.79
N ARG A 45 21.18 -20.12 -15.72
CA ARG A 45 21.47 -20.68 -14.41
C ARG A 45 20.26 -21.43 -13.82
N LEU A 46 19.06 -20.86 -13.94
CA LEU A 46 17.85 -21.46 -13.40
C LEU A 46 17.50 -22.75 -14.15
N GLU A 47 17.71 -22.79 -15.46
CA GLU A 47 17.51 -23.98 -16.27
C GLU A 47 18.40 -25.15 -15.80
N VAL A 48 19.67 -24.89 -15.47
CA VAL A 48 20.60 -25.89 -14.93
C VAL A 48 20.12 -26.50 -13.60
N VAL A 49 19.33 -25.77 -12.81
CA VAL A 49 18.76 -26.27 -11.55
C VAL A 49 17.31 -26.75 -11.71
N GLY A 50 16.81 -26.88 -12.94
CA GLY A 50 15.46 -27.35 -13.25
C GLY A 50 14.36 -26.34 -12.96
N LEU A 51 14.68 -25.04 -12.98
CA LEU A 51 13.73 -23.94 -12.77
C LEU A 51 13.65 -23.07 -14.03
N GLU A 52 12.47 -22.50 -14.27
CA GLU A 52 12.25 -21.60 -15.40
C GLU A 52 11.76 -20.23 -14.91
N LEU A 53 12.25 -19.16 -15.54
CA LEU A 53 11.74 -17.82 -15.29
C LEU A 53 10.37 -17.66 -15.94
N HIS A 54 9.38 -17.24 -15.17
CA HIS A 54 8.07 -16.97 -15.72
C HIS A 54 8.13 -15.73 -16.65
N PRO A 55 7.81 -15.86 -17.94
CA PRO A 55 8.02 -14.80 -18.93
C PRO A 55 7.18 -13.54 -18.62
N ASP A 56 5.91 -13.71 -18.23
CA ASP A 56 5.05 -12.55 -17.95
C ASP A 56 5.36 -11.84 -16.62
N LYS A 57 6.01 -12.54 -15.68
CA LYS A 57 6.36 -11.96 -14.37
C LYS A 57 7.71 -11.26 -14.42
N THR A 58 8.62 -11.76 -15.25
CA THR A 58 10.00 -11.28 -15.33
C THR A 58 10.08 -10.13 -16.33
N ARG A 59 10.40 -8.94 -15.85
CA ARG A 59 10.45 -7.73 -16.69
C ARG A 59 11.55 -6.79 -16.26
N LEU A 60 12.14 -6.11 -17.23
CA LEU A 60 13.06 -5.01 -17.00
C LEU A 60 12.27 -3.73 -16.75
N VAL A 61 12.46 -3.12 -15.59
CA VAL A 61 11.74 -1.89 -15.22
C VAL A 61 12.70 -0.73 -15.10
N TYR A 62 12.39 0.34 -15.81
CA TYR A 62 13.13 1.59 -15.73
C TYR A 62 12.67 2.41 -14.53
N CYS A 63 13.54 2.53 -13.53
CA CYS A 63 13.32 3.37 -12.35
C CYS A 63 13.49 4.85 -12.71
N LYS A 64 12.42 5.42 -13.30
CA LYS A 64 12.36 6.82 -13.75
C LYS A 64 12.30 7.81 -12.58
N ASP A 65 13.09 8.86 -12.64
CA ASP A 65 13.17 9.95 -11.66
C ASP A 65 13.42 11.31 -12.37
N ALA A 66 13.63 12.38 -11.60
CA ALA A 66 13.86 13.72 -12.15
C ALA A 66 15.09 13.83 -13.07
N ASN A 67 16.13 13.01 -12.85
CA ASN A 67 17.38 13.02 -13.61
C ASN A 67 17.33 12.03 -14.78
N ARG A 68 16.47 11.02 -14.70
CA ARG A 68 16.32 9.93 -15.65
C ARG A 68 15.15 10.18 -16.60
N ARG A 69 15.41 10.84 -17.74
CA ARG A 69 14.36 11.28 -18.68
C ARG A 69 13.98 10.26 -19.76
N GLY A 70 14.61 9.08 -19.77
CA GLY A 70 14.34 8.04 -20.76
C GLY A 70 12.87 7.61 -20.80
N ALA A 71 12.44 7.19 -21.98
CA ALA A 71 11.14 6.56 -22.20
C ALA A 71 11.34 5.05 -22.33
N PHE A 72 10.62 4.30 -21.50
CA PHE A 72 10.67 2.85 -21.44
C PHE A 72 9.25 2.34 -21.23
N GLU A 73 8.95 1.16 -21.76
CA GLU A 73 7.64 0.54 -21.67
C GLU A 73 7.21 0.31 -20.22
N HIS A 74 8.10 -0.25 -19.40
CA HIS A 74 7.83 -0.51 -18.00
C HIS A 74 8.56 0.49 -17.11
N THR A 75 7.79 1.29 -16.37
CA THR A 75 8.28 2.27 -15.39
C THR A 75 7.69 2.07 -14.01
N SER A 76 7.12 0.90 -13.75
CA SER A 76 6.63 0.54 -12.42
C SER A 76 6.60 -0.96 -12.23
N PHE A 77 6.74 -1.40 -10.98
CA PHE A 77 6.54 -2.79 -10.58
C PHE A 77 5.92 -2.86 -9.20
N THR A 78 5.34 -4.01 -8.87
CA THR A 78 4.83 -4.32 -7.54
C THR A 78 5.69 -5.38 -6.90
N PHE A 79 6.09 -5.17 -5.65
CA PHE A 79 6.85 -6.11 -4.83
C PHE A 79 6.30 -6.07 -3.40
N LEU A 80 5.97 -7.23 -2.82
CA LEU A 80 5.43 -7.36 -1.45
C LEU A 80 4.22 -6.45 -1.14
N GLY A 81 3.35 -6.25 -2.12
CA GLY A 81 2.16 -5.40 -1.97
C GLY A 81 2.43 -3.90 -2.09
N TYR A 82 3.64 -3.49 -2.47
CA TYR A 82 4.02 -2.11 -2.75
C TYR A 82 4.28 -1.91 -4.24
N THR A 83 3.66 -0.90 -4.84
CA THR A 83 3.95 -0.48 -6.21
C THR A 83 4.97 0.65 -6.21
N PHE A 84 6.14 0.36 -6.75
CA PHE A 84 7.23 1.29 -7.01
C PHE A 84 6.99 1.96 -8.36
N ARG A 85 6.98 3.30 -8.37
CA ARG A 85 6.80 4.10 -9.59
C ARG A 85 7.30 5.53 -9.39
N PRO A 86 7.46 6.33 -10.44
CA PRO A 86 7.74 7.76 -10.33
C PRO A 86 6.59 8.46 -9.60
N ARG A 87 6.94 9.23 -8.57
CA ARG A 87 6.01 9.99 -7.74
C ARG A 87 6.61 11.36 -7.45
N LEU A 88 5.75 12.37 -7.43
CA LEU A 88 6.13 13.71 -6.98
C LEU A 88 6.29 13.68 -5.46
N THR A 89 7.42 14.19 -4.97
CA THR A 89 7.74 14.33 -3.56
C THR A 89 8.37 15.69 -3.30
N ALA A 90 8.42 16.12 -2.05
CA ALA A 90 9.14 17.32 -1.65
C ALA A 90 10.40 16.95 -0.86
N ASN A 91 11.47 17.73 -1.01
CA ASN A 91 12.64 17.64 -0.13
C ASN A 91 12.34 18.38 1.21
N ARG A 92 13.32 18.39 2.13
CA ARG A 92 13.18 19.11 3.41
C ARG A 92 12.95 20.62 3.24
N ASP A 93 13.40 21.19 2.13
CA ASP A 93 13.25 22.62 1.77
C ASP A 93 11.95 22.90 1.01
N GLY A 94 11.04 21.93 0.89
CA GLY A 94 9.76 22.07 0.18
C GLY A 94 9.85 22.02 -1.35
N ARG A 95 11.04 21.88 -1.93
CA ARG A 95 11.23 21.76 -3.38
C ARG A 95 10.69 20.42 -3.88
N ARG A 96 9.80 20.47 -4.87
CA ARG A 96 9.17 19.30 -5.45
C ARG A 96 10.03 18.67 -6.53
N PHE A 97 10.21 17.36 -6.48
CA PHE A 97 10.92 16.58 -7.48
C PHE A 97 10.28 15.21 -7.67
N VAL A 98 10.56 14.57 -8.80
CA VAL A 98 10.09 13.22 -9.08
C VAL A 98 11.12 12.21 -8.59
N ALA A 99 10.67 11.27 -7.76
CA ALA A 99 11.48 10.18 -7.26
C ALA A 99 10.76 8.85 -7.48
N PHE A 100 11.54 7.77 -7.58
CA PHE A 100 11.01 6.42 -7.75
C PHE A 100 10.71 5.80 -6.38
N LEU A 101 9.44 5.78 -5.98
CA LEU A 101 9.08 5.54 -4.59
C LEU A 101 7.93 4.52 -4.42
N PRO A 102 7.98 3.69 -3.36
CA PRO A 102 6.93 2.72 -3.06
C PRO A 102 5.70 3.39 -2.44
N ALA A 103 4.53 2.87 -2.78
CA ALA A 103 3.33 3.03 -1.97
C ALA A 103 2.48 1.77 -2.10
N VAL A 104 1.50 1.58 -1.22
CA VAL A 104 0.58 0.43 -1.28
C VAL A 104 0.03 0.22 -2.69
N SER A 105 0.01 -1.03 -3.14
CA SER A 105 -0.45 -1.40 -4.48
C SER A 105 -1.96 -1.21 -4.63
N LYS A 106 -2.40 -1.01 -5.88
CA LYS A 106 -3.83 -0.91 -6.20
C LYS A 106 -4.58 -2.19 -5.82
N ASP A 107 -3.96 -3.35 -5.99
CA ASP A 107 -4.55 -4.65 -5.67
C ASP A 107 -4.72 -4.81 -4.16
N ALA A 108 -3.72 -4.42 -3.37
CA ALA A 108 -3.82 -4.40 -1.92
C ALA A 108 -4.93 -3.45 -1.44
N VAL A 109 -5.02 -2.23 -2.00
CA VAL A 109 -6.13 -1.30 -1.70
C VAL A 109 -7.49 -1.88 -2.08
N THR A 110 -7.57 -2.60 -3.20
CA THR A 110 -8.80 -3.25 -3.65
C THR A 110 -9.21 -4.38 -2.70
N ALA A 111 -8.25 -5.22 -2.29
CA ALA A 111 -8.47 -6.30 -1.34
C ALA A 111 -8.93 -5.77 0.03
N MET A 112 -8.22 -4.77 0.59
CA MET A 112 -8.62 -4.11 1.84
C MET A 112 -10.02 -3.49 1.72
N GLY A 113 -10.33 -2.85 0.58
CA GLY A 113 -11.65 -2.32 0.30
C GLY A 113 -12.74 -3.40 0.26
N ALA A 114 -12.44 -4.58 -0.27
CA ALA A 114 -13.35 -5.73 -0.25
C ALA A 114 -13.58 -6.23 1.18
N THR A 115 -12.55 -6.29 2.01
CA THR A 115 -12.68 -6.61 3.45
C THR A 115 -13.56 -5.60 4.19
N ILE A 116 -13.38 -4.29 3.97
CA ILE A 116 -14.24 -3.27 4.59
C ILE A 116 -15.72 -3.50 4.22
N ARG A 117 -15.99 -3.83 2.94
CA ARG A 117 -17.36 -4.13 2.48
C ARG A 117 -17.91 -5.43 3.10
N SER A 118 -17.07 -6.44 3.31
CA SER A 118 -17.49 -7.75 3.83
C SER A 118 -17.95 -7.69 5.28
N TRP A 119 -17.48 -6.72 6.07
CA TRP A 119 -17.98 -6.48 7.44
C TRP A 119 -19.47 -6.16 7.52
N ARG A 120 -20.08 -5.72 6.40
CA ARG A 120 -21.54 -5.53 6.27
C ARG A 120 -22.14 -4.73 7.43
N LEU A 121 -21.45 -3.68 7.89
CA LEU A 121 -21.74 -2.98 9.15
C LEU A 121 -23.20 -2.58 9.32
N VAL A 122 -23.87 -2.15 8.24
CA VAL A 122 -25.30 -1.80 8.25
C VAL A 122 -26.19 -2.92 8.83
N ARG A 123 -25.85 -4.19 8.62
CA ARG A 123 -26.59 -5.34 9.17
C ARG A 123 -26.35 -5.62 10.65
N ARG A 124 -25.37 -4.95 11.26
CA ARG A 124 -24.98 -5.15 12.67
C ARG A 124 -25.65 -4.12 13.58
N SER A 125 -26.97 -3.93 13.47
CA SER A 125 -27.72 -2.94 14.26
C SER A 125 -27.67 -3.19 15.78
N GLY A 126 -27.51 -4.46 16.20
CA GLY A 126 -27.37 -4.84 17.60
C GLY A 126 -26.00 -4.50 18.23
N ALA A 127 -24.94 -4.37 17.42
CA ALA A 127 -23.59 -4.08 17.93
C ALA A 127 -23.49 -2.65 18.47
N THR A 128 -22.66 -2.41 19.48
CA THR A 128 -22.27 -1.05 19.89
C THR A 128 -21.11 -0.50 19.04
N LEU A 129 -20.79 0.78 19.19
CA LEU A 129 -19.63 1.34 18.48
C LEU A 129 -18.32 0.70 18.96
N ASP A 130 -18.22 0.40 20.25
CA ASP A 130 -17.09 -0.31 20.87
C ASP A 130 -16.94 -1.75 20.35
N ASP A 131 -18.05 -2.46 20.12
CA ASP A 131 -18.00 -3.79 19.51
C ASP A 131 -17.48 -3.73 18.08
N LEU A 132 -17.95 -2.76 17.29
CA LEU A 132 -17.45 -2.55 15.94
C LEU A 132 -15.96 -2.19 15.95
N ALA A 133 -15.53 -1.34 16.88
CA ALA A 133 -14.14 -0.97 17.04
C ALA A 133 -13.26 -2.18 17.39
N ARG A 134 -13.70 -3.04 18.32
CA ARG A 134 -12.96 -4.25 18.72
C ARG A 134 -12.65 -5.14 17.52
N ASP A 135 -13.65 -5.40 16.68
CA ASP A 135 -13.51 -6.28 15.52
C ASP A 135 -12.68 -5.67 14.39
N ILE A 136 -12.88 -4.37 14.13
CA ILE A 136 -12.21 -3.66 13.03
C ILE A 136 -10.74 -3.36 13.35
N ASN A 137 -10.44 -3.05 14.60
CA ASN A 137 -9.14 -2.51 14.98
C ASN A 137 -7.97 -3.48 14.73
N LEU A 138 -8.15 -4.78 14.95
CA LEU A 138 -7.08 -5.76 14.74
C LEU A 138 -6.61 -5.75 13.27
N ILE A 139 -7.57 -5.78 12.34
CA ILE A 139 -7.30 -5.80 10.91
C ILE A 139 -6.69 -4.46 10.46
N VAL A 140 -7.30 -3.35 10.87
CA VAL A 140 -6.86 -2.01 10.45
C VAL A 140 -5.49 -1.66 11.02
N ARG A 141 -5.17 -2.08 12.25
CA ARG A 141 -3.81 -1.95 12.82
C ARG A 141 -2.80 -2.71 11.97
N GLY A 142 -3.13 -3.92 11.54
CA GLY A 142 -2.28 -4.69 10.63
C GLY A 142 -1.99 -3.94 9.33
N TRP A 143 -3.02 -3.37 8.69
CA TRP A 143 -2.85 -2.56 7.48
C TRP A 143 -2.02 -1.30 7.71
N ILE A 144 -2.26 -0.58 8.81
CA ILE A 144 -1.51 0.63 9.15
C ILE A 144 -0.04 0.30 9.44
N ASN A 145 0.23 -0.76 10.21
CA ASN A 145 1.59 -1.14 10.56
C ASN A 145 2.35 -1.63 9.32
N TYR A 146 1.70 -2.42 8.47
CA TYR A 146 2.34 -2.95 7.27
C TYR A 146 2.48 -1.90 6.17
N TYR A 147 1.38 -1.25 5.74
CA TYR A 147 1.36 -0.33 4.60
C TYR A 147 1.62 1.15 4.95
N GLY A 148 1.54 1.53 6.23
CA GLY A 148 1.70 2.91 6.67
C GLY A 148 3.14 3.42 6.68
N ARG A 149 4.13 2.54 6.47
CA ARG A 149 5.56 2.88 6.46
C ARG A 149 5.93 3.83 5.32
N PHE A 150 5.34 3.65 4.14
CA PHE A 150 5.64 4.44 2.94
C PHE A 150 4.40 5.14 2.43
N TYR A 151 4.49 6.46 2.19
CA TYR A 151 3.40 7.26 1.62
C TYR A 151 2.04 7.01 2.28
N LYS A 152 1.98 7.20 3.61
CA LYS A 152 0.77 7.00 4.43
C LYS A 152 -0.49 7.68 3.87
N SER A 153 -0.32 8.80 3.15
CA SER A 153 -1.42 9.55 2.51
C SER A 153 -2.22 8.69 1.52
N VAL A 154 -1.62 7.68 0.89
CA VAL A 154 -2.31 6.77 -0.04
C VAL A 154 -3.31 5.87 0.70
N LEU A 155 -3.11 5.60 2.00
CA LEU A 155 -4.06 4.85 2.82
C LEU A 155 -5.25 5.70 3.30
N TYR A 156 -5.13 7.03 3.33
CA TYR A 156 -6.13 7.90 3.95
C TYR A 156 -7.52 7.74 3.32
N PRO A 157 -7.69 7.70 1.98
CA PRO A 157 -9.01 7.49 1.37
C PRO A 157 -9.63 6.14 1.75
N LEU A 158 -8.82 5.10 1.87
CA LEU A 158 -9.28 3.77 2.28
C LEU A 158 -9.75 3.78 3.74
N LEU A 159 -8.95 4.34 4.64
CA LEU A 159 -9.29 4.42 6.07
C LEU A 159 -10.52 5.30 6.30
N LYS A 160 -10.66 6.41 5.56
CA LYS A 160 -11.84 7.28 5.59
C LYS A 160 -13.12 6.54 5.16
N ARG A 161 -13.01 5.57 4.26
CA ARG A 161 -14.15 4.74 3.84
C ARG A 161 -14.71 3.92 5.02
N ILE A 162 -13.92 3.62 6.04
CA ILE A 162 -14.41 2.96 7.27
C ILE A 162 -15.43 3.87 7.96
N ASP A 163 -15.12 5.16 8.12
CA ASP A 163 -16.04 6.14 8.72
C ASP A 163 -17.34 6.27 7.91
N GLU A 164 -17.27 6.19 6.57
CA GLU A 164 -18.48 6.17 5.73
C GLU A 164 -19.38 4.95 6.00
N HIS A 165 -18.80 3.80 6.32
CA HIS A 165 -19.57 2.61 6.70
C HIS A 165 -20.12 2.74 8.12
N LEU A 166 -19.36 3.31 9.06
CA LEU A 166 -19.82 3.63 10.42
C LEU A 166 -21.01 4.59 10.40
N VAL A 167 -20.95 5.64 9.57
CA VAL A 167 -22.07 6.59 9.41
C VAL A 167 -23.30 5.90 8.83
N ARG A 168 -23.14 5.03 7.82
CA ARG A 168 -24.26 4.26 7.28
C ARG A 168 -24.87 3.31 8.32
N TRP A 169 -24.03 2.65 9.11
CA TRP A 169 -24.48 1.84 10.24
C TRP A 169 -25.26 2.68 11.27
N ALA A 170 -24.75 3.85 11.65
CA ALA A 170 -25.41 4.73 12.61
C ALA A 170 -26.78 5.22 12.10
N CYS A 171 -26.87 5.60 10.82
CA CYS A 171 -28.15 5.95 10.18
C CYS A 171 -29.12 4.76 10.16
N HIS A 172 -28.63 3.53 10.01
CA HIS A 172 -29.50 2.36 10.03
C HIS A 172 -29.95 1.99 11.44
N LYS A 173 -29.05 2.06 12.43
CA LYS A 173 -29.31 1.71 13.83
C LYS A 173 -30.23 2.71 14.53
N TYR A 174 -29.97 4.00 14.38
CA TYR A 174 -30.66 5.04 15.15
C TYR A 174 -31.74 5.73 14.32
N LYS A 175 -33.01 5.59 14.71
CA LYS A 175 -34.16 6.16 13.99
C LYS A 175 -34.01 7.67 13.74
N HIS A 176 -33.54 8.43 14.73
CA HIS A 176 -33.33 9.88 14.64
C HIS A 176 -32.16 10.28 13.71
N LEU A 177 -31.34 9.33 13.24
CA LEU A 177 -30.25 9.57 12.28
C LEU A 177 -30.54 9.06 10.87
N ARG A 178 -31.66 8.35 10.64
CA ARG A 178 -31.93 7.59 9.40
C ARG A 178 -31.83 8.38 8.10
N ARG A 179 -32.22 9.66 8.13
CA ARG A 179 -32.13 10.60 6.99
C ARG A 179 -31.14 11.74 7.22
N HIS A 180 -30.42 11.72 8.33
CA HIS A 180 -29.58 12.82 8.78
C HIS A 180 -28.09 12.46 8.75
N ARG A 181 -27.59 12.10 7.56
CA ARG A 181 -26.19 11.70 7.36
C ARG A 181 -25.19 12.75 7.88
N ARG A 182 -25.47 14.05 7.68
CA ARG A 182 -24.64 15.15 8.22
C ARG A 182 -24.59 15.14 9.76
N ARG A 183 -25.72 14.88 10.43
CA ARG A 183 -25.76 14.76 11.90
C ARG A 183 -25.00 13.52 12.38
N ALA A 184 -25.13 12.40 11.69
CA ALA A 184 -24.38 11.18 12.00
C ALA A 184 -22.85 11.40 11.85
N TRP A 185 -22.40 12.10 10.81
CA TRP A 185 -21.00 12.52 10.68
C TRP A 185 -20.55 13.42 11.82
N LYS A 186 -21.32 14.45 12.17
CA LYS A 186 -21.01 15.35 13.29
C LYS A 186 -20.87 14.58 14.59
N ARG A 187 -21.79 13.64 14.85
CA ARG A 187 -21.75 12.78 16.05
C ARG A 187 -20.51 11.89 16.07
N LEU A 188 -20.15 11.29 14.93
CA LEU A 188 -18.93 10.47 14.84
C LEU A 188 -17.66 11.33 15.07
N ALA A 189 -17.64 12.56 14.57
CA ALA A 189 -16.55 13.51 14.78
C ALA A 189 -16.45 13.99 16.24
N GLU A 190 -17.56 14.17 16.94
CA GLU A 190 -17.58 14.41 18.39
C GLU A 190 -16.98 13.24 19.16
N ILE A 191 -17.42 12.02 18.85
CA ILE A 191 -16.90 10.80 19.49
C ILE A 191 -15.40 10.64 19.23
N SER A 192 -14.93 10.86 18.00
CA SER A 192 -13.50 10.77 17.67
C SER A 192 -12.65 11.82 18.40
N ARG A 193 -13.22 12.97 18.79
CA ARG A 193 -12.51 13.97 19.59
C ARG A 193 -12.44 13.58 21.07
N SER A 194 -13.53 13.06 21.63
CA SER A 194 -13.59 12.61 23.02
C SER A 194 -12.84 11.29 23.25
N ASN A 195 -12.82 10.39 22.27
CA ASN A 195 -12.14 9.10 22.32
C ASN A 195 -11.36 8.84 21.01
N PRO A 196 -10.20 9.50 20.82
CA PRO A 196 -9.39 9.35 19.60
C PRO A 196 -8.76 7.96 19.45
N GLY A 197 -8.75 7.14 20.51
CA GLY A 197 -8.20 5.78 20.50
C GLY A 197 -9.20 4.69 20.12
N LEU A 198 -10.50 5.03 19.99
CA LEU A 198 -11.55 4.03 19.75
C LEU A 198 -11.31 3.27 18.45
N PHE A 199 -10.97 3.96 17.36
CA PHE A 199 -10.57 3.30 16.12
C PHE A 199 -9.09 3.54 15.80
N ALA A 200 -8.44 2.50 15.26
CA ALA A 200 -7.02 2.54 14.92
C ALA A 200 -6.68 3.65 13.91
N HIS A 201 -7.54 3.88 12.91
CA HIS A 201 -7.31 4.93 11.91
C HIS A 201 -7.48 6.34 12.47
N TRP A 202 -8.27 6.54 13.53
CA TRP A 202 -8.39 7.83 14.20
C TRP A 202 -7.09 8.23 14.91
N ARG A 203 -6.43 7.27 15.56
CA ARG A 203 -5.09 7.44 16.15
C ARG A 203 -4.02 7.66 15.09
N PHE A 204 -4.19 7.07 13.91
CA PHE A 204 -3.29 7.26 12.77
C PHE A 204 -3.40 8.65 12.10
N GLY A 205 -4.42 9.43 12.46
CA GLY A 205 -4.64 10.78 11.94
C GLY A 205 -5.69 10.89 10.84
N VAL A 206 -6.49 9.84 10.62
CA VAL A 206 -7.66 9.87 9.73
C VAL A 206 -8.90 9.94 10.61
N ARG A 207 -9.37 11.15 10.92
CA ARG A 207 -10.54 11.35 11.78
C ARG A 207 -11.75 11.89 11.01
N PRO A 208 -12.97 11.52 11.42
CA PRO A 208 -14.18 12.17 10.96
C PRO A 208 -14.15 13.66 11.33
N GLY A 209 -14.28 14.55 10.34
CA GLY A 209 -14.27 16.00 10.59
C GLY A 209 -13.04 16.74 10.06
N ASP A 210 -11.93 16.04 9.78
CA ASP A 210 -10.68 16.63 9.28
C ASP A 210 -10.76 16.91 7.76
N TRP A 211 -11.83 17.55 7.31
CA TRP A 211 -12.10 17.85 5.89
C TRP A 211 -11.20 18.96 5.33
N ALA A 212 -10.32 19.55 6.15
CA ALA A 212 -9.54 20.75 5.81
C ALA A 212 -8.02 20.52 5.66
N MET A 213 -7.48 19.32 5.91
CA MET A 213 -6.03 19.09 5.82
C MET A 213 -5.68 18.12 4.71
N GLY A 214 -5.95 18.56 3.48
CA GLY A 214 -5.59 17.87 2.25
C GLY A 214 -4.86 18.81 1.31
N ALA A 215 -3.70 19.32 1.72
CA ALA A 215 -2.56 19.73 0.88
C ALA A 215 -1.59 20.58 1.71
N VAL A 216 -0.52 19.96 2.22
CA VAL A 216 0.83 20.56 2.22
C VAL A 216 1.79 19.45 1.80
#